data_AF-A0A1S6J7I6-F1
#
_entry.id   AF-A0A1S6J7I6-F1
#
_cell.length_a   1.000
_cell.length_b   1.000
_cell.length_c   1.000
_cell.angle_alpha   90.00
_cell.angle_beta   90.00
_cell.angle_gamma   90.00
#
_symmetry.space_group_name_H-M   'P 1'
#
loop_
_entity.id
_entity.type
_entity.pdbx_description
1 polymer ?
#
loop_
_entity_poly.entity_id
_entity_poly.type
_entity_poly.pdbx_seq_one_letter_code
_entity_poly.pdbx_strand_id
1 'polypeptide(L)'
;MPPVMHRHAPANRRTSLPSGRCDARHSQAHERRHPGPAPCRVRRERGHVMSVHDDLSSMQRSLDELCRSVARLEQRLGSGGLEVRRVRTDADHLRESFALLRTAAAVPDAPKRPDLVPIPDTPYDGSLWTDSDDEGLGARDRRAP
;
A
#
# COMPACT_ATOMS: atom_id res chain seq x y z
N MET A 1 31.63 41.92 18.02
CA MET A 1 30.58 42.95 18.13
C MET A 1 29.33 42.44 17.42
N PRO A 2 28.20 42.24 18.12
CA PRO A 2 26.90 41.80 17.60
C PRO A 2 25.98 43.02 17.30
N PRO A 3 24.72 42.85 16.80
CA PRO A 3 23.57 42.60 17.69
C PRO A 3 22.57 41.57 17.08
N VAL A 4 22.08 40.55 17.78
CA VAL A 4 20.99 40.50 18.80
C VAL A 4 19.78 41.38 18.45
N MET A 5 18.77 40.79 17.80
CA MET A 5 17.43 41.36 17.67
C MET A 5 16.51 40.80 18.75
N HIS A 6 15.74 41.71 19.33
CA HIS A 6 14.92 41.55 20.53
C HIS A 6 13.58 40.84 20.31
N ARG A 7 13.15 40.21 21.41
CA ARG A 7 11.80 39.75 21.79
C ARG A 7 10.65 40.59 21.22
N HIS A 8 9.51 39.93 20.95
CA HIS A 8 8.22 40.31 21.53
C HIS A 8 7.21 39.16 21.49
N ALA A 9 6.77 38.73 22.67
CA ALA A 9 5.49 38.06 22.91
C ALA A 9 4.45 39.13 23.26
N PRO A 10 3.16 38.85 23.02
CA PRO A 10 2.17 39.20 24.04
C PRO A 10 1.22 38.05 24.40
N ALA A 11 0.82 38.09 25.66
CA ALA A 11 -0.10 37.21 26.35
C ALA A 11 -1.57 37.68 26.24
N ASN A 12 -2.47 36.82 26.77
CA ASN A 12 -3.79 37.14 27.36
C ASN A 12 -4.96 37.23 26.34
N ARG A 13 -6.19 36.74 26.56
CA ARG A 13 -7.08 36.47 27.72
C ARG A 13 -8.01 35.30 27.36
N ARG A 14 -8.32 34.32 28.23
CA ARG A 14 -9.37 34.32 29.29
C ARG A 14 -10.76 34.84 28.87
N THR A 15 -11.69 33.91 28.66
CA THR A 15 -13.14 33.99 29.01
C THR A 15 -13.64 32.54 29.23
N SER A 16 -13.78 32.04 30.46
CA SER A 16 -14.97 32.08 31.33
C SER A 16 -16.18 31.25 30.85
N LEU A 17 -16.26 29.98 31.31
CA LEU A 17 -17.28 29.33 32.20
C LEU A 17 -18.80 29.66 32.01
N PRO A 18 -19.74 28.93 32.64
CA PRO A 18 -20.33 27.64 32.27
C PRO A 18 -21.89 27.70 32.34
N SER A 19 -22.56 26.56 32.53
CA SER A 19 -23.90 26.39 33.12
C SER A 19 -25.09 26.25 32.17
N GLY A 20 -25.81 25.15 32.36
CA GLY A 20 -27.12 24.91 31.77
C GLY A 20 -27.61 23.47 31.90
N ARG A 21 -27.62 22.90 33.11
CA ARG A 21 -28.49 21.76 33.45
C ARG A 21 -29.84 22.33 33.88
N CYS A 22 -30.92 21.92 33.23
CA CYS A 22 -32.27 21.96 33.79
C CYS A 22 -33.00 20.68 33.36
N ASP A 23 -33.27 19.83 34.35
CA ASP A 23 -34.20 18.71 34.27
C ASP A 23 -35.64 19.21 34.12
N ALA A 24 -36.40 18.61 33.21
CA ALA A 24 -37.86 18.67 33.24
C ALA A 24 -38.41 17.27 32.96
N ARG A 25 -38.79 16.59 34.03
CA ARG A 25 -39.67 15.42 33.99
C ARG A 25 -41.07 15.90 33.63
N HIS A 26 -41.68 15.30 32.61
CA HIS A 26 -43.13 15.10 32.55
C HIS A 26 -43.42 13.80 31.81
N SER A 27 -44.02 12.87 32.55
CA SER A 27 -44.59 11.63 32.04
C SER A 27 -45.80 11.91 31.17
N GLN A 28 -45.87 11.28 30.00
CA GLN A 28 -47.16 10.81 29.49
C GLN A 28 -46.98 9.56 28.62
N ALA A 29 -47.77 8.55 28.98
CA ALA A 29 -47.88 7.24 28.36
C ALA A 29 -48.74 7.29 27.09
N HIS A 30 -48.72 6.17 26.36
CA HIS A 30 -49.40 5.87 25.08
C HIS A 30 -48.65 6.46 23.86
N GLU A 31 -48.16 5.68 22.91
CA GLU A 31 -48.83 4.61 22.18
C GLU A 31 -47.75 3.69 21.57
N ARG A 32 -47.81 2.38 21.83
CA ARG A 32 -46.93 1.40 21.19
C ARG A 32 -47.30 1.27 19.73
N ARG A 33 -46.65 2.03 18.86
CA ARG A 33 -46.56 1.72 17.42
C ARG A 33 -45.23 1.07 17.17
N HIS A 34 -45.29 -0.24 16.92
CA HIS A 34 -44.16 -1.02 16.45
C HIS A 34 -43.62 -0.40 15.16
N PRO A 35 -42.33 -0.02 15.07
CA PRO A 35 -41.70 0.14 13.79
C PRO A 35 -41.60 -1.27 13.19
N GLY A 36 -42.38 -1.54 12.15
CA GLY A 36 -42.17 -2.73 11.33
C GLY A 36 -40.71 -2.75 10.87
N PRO A 37 -40.12 -3.94 10.67
CA PRO A 37 -38.75 -4.03 10.17
C PRO A 37 -38.66 -3.25 8.87
N ALA A 38 -37.76 -2.27 8.84
CA ALA A 38 -37.42 -1.57 7.62
C ALA A 38 -37.11 -2.64 6.55
N PRO A 39 -37.63 -2.53 5.32
CA PRO A 39 -37.20 -3.43 4.27
C PRO A 39 -35.68 -3.35 4.20
N CYS A 40 -35.03 -4.50 4.32
CA CYS A 40 -33.62 -4.63 4.03
C CYS A 40 -33.39 -3.91 2.71
N ARG A 41 -32.77 -2.72 2.75
CA ARG A 41 -32.18 -2.12 1.57
C ARG A 41 -31.08 -3.09 1.20
N VAL A 42 -31.42 -4.10 0.40
CA VAL A 42 -30.49 -4.78 -0.46
C VAL A 42 -29.80 -3.64 -1.17
N ARG A 43 -28.57 -3.38 -0.73
CA ARG A 43 -27.69 -2.41 -1.37
C ARG A 43 -27.59 -2.96 -2.78
N ARG A 44 -28.40 -2.40 -3.69
CA ARG A 44 -28.32 -2.67 -5.12
C ARG A 44 -26.88 -2.35 -5.44
N GLU A 45 -26.06 -3.40 -5.53
CA GLU A 45 -24.81 -3.38 -6.24
C GLU A 45 -25.23 -3.08 -7.67
N ARG A 46 -25.33 -1.77 -7.95
CA ARG A 46 -25.40 -1.27 -9.31
C ARG A 46 -24.20 -1.90 -9.97
N GLY A 47 -24.44 -2.78 -10.94
CA GLY A 47 -23.40 -3.40 -11.74
C GLY A 47 -22.49 -2.29 -12.28
N HIS A 48 -21.36 -2.10 -11.61
CA HIS A 48 -20.24 -1.40 -12.18
C HIS A 48 -19.68 -2.40 -13.18
N VAL A 49 -19.95 -2.18 -14.45
CA VAL A 49 -18.91 -2.48 -15.43
C VAL A 49 -17.81 -1.47 -15.10
N MET A 50 -16.92 -1.80 -14.16
CA MET A 50 -15.76 -0.97 -13.87
C MET A 50 -14.94 -0.94 -15.16
N SER A 51 -14.54 0.25 -15.57
CA SER A 51 -13.52 0.36 -16.61
C SER A 51 -12.25 -0.30 -16.10
N VAL A 52 -11.43 -0.86 -16.99
CA VAL A 52 -10.08 -1.33 -16.65
C VAL A 52 -9.30 -0.25 -15.88
N HIS A 53 -9.53 1.02 -16.20
CA HIS A 53 -8.93 2.14 -15.47
C HIS A 53 -9.45 2.29 -14.02
N ASP A 54 -10.74 2.05 -13.79
CA ASP A 54 -11.34 2.07 -12.46
C ASP A 54 -10.83 0.90 -11.61
N ASP A 55 -10.68 -0.28 -12.22
CA ASP A 55 -10.11 -1.47 -11.60
C ASP A 55 -8.65 -1.23 -11.20
N LEU A 56 -7.84 -0.68 -12.09
CA LEU A 56 -6.46 -0.31 -11.79
C LEU A 56 -6.38 0.72 -10.65
N SER A 57 -7.29 1.69 -10.63
CA SER A 57 -7.37 2.69 -9.55
C SER A 57 -7.85 2.09 -8.23
N SER A 58 -8.73 1.09 -8.27
CA SER A 58 -9.20 0.34 -7.10
C SER A 58 -8.09 -0.53 -6.52
N MET A 59 -7.34 -1.23 -7.38
CA MET A 59 -6.22 -2.08 -6.99
C MET A 59 -5.07 -1.25 -6.41
N GLN A 60 -4.76 -0.08 -6.98
CA GLN A 60 -3.77 0.84 -6.42
C GLN A 60 -4.13 1.25 -4.99
N ARG A 61 -5.38 1.64 -4.74
CA ARG A 61 -5.85 2.01 -3.40
C ARG A 61 -5.76 0.84 -2.42
N SER A 62 -6.06 -0.37 -2.89
CA SER A 62 -5.93 -1.60 -2.09
C SER A 62 -4.47 -1.88 -1.73
N LEU A 63 -3.53 -1.69 -2.66
CA LEU A 63 -2.09 -1.81 -2.40
C LEU A 63 -1.60 -0.74 -1.42
N ASP A 64 -2.07 0.50 -1.55
CA ASP A 64 -1.75 1.57 -0.59
C ASP A 64 -2.29 1.27 0.81
N GLU A 65 -3.46 0.64 0.95
CA GLU A 65 -3.96 0.16 2.25
C GLU A 65 -3.16 -1.03 2.77
N LEU A 66 -2.77 -1.97 1.91
CA LEU A 66 -1.92 -3.09 2.29
C LEU A 66 -0.60 -2.59 2.88
N CYS A 67 0.10 -1.68 2.19
CA CYS A 67 1.35 -1.08 2.66
C CYS A 67 1.16 -0.40 4.02
N ARG A 68 0.09 0.39 4.18
CA ARG A 68 -0.25 1.03 5.46
C ARG A 68 -0.54 0.00 6.56
N SER A 69 -1.19 -1.12 6.23
CA SER A 69 -1.51 -2.18 7.19
C SER A 69 -0.25 -2.94 7.65
N VAL A 70 0.70 -3.19 6.74
CA VAL A 70 2.00 -3.82 7.04
C VAL A 70 2.85 -2.91 7.91
N ALA A 71 2.90 -1.60 7.62
CA ALA A 71 3.62 -0.65 8.47
C ALA A 71 3.04 -0.59 9.90
N ARG A 72 1.71 -0.63 10.05
CA ARG A 72 1.07 -0.74 11.38
C ARG A 72 1.40 -2.06 12.07
N LEU A 73 1.50 -3.15 11.32
CA LEU A 73 1.86 -4.46 11.85
C LEU A 73 3.33 -4.49 12.32
N GLU A 74 4.24 -3.86 11.56
CA GLU A 74 5.65 -3.68 11.94
C GLU A 74 5.79 -2.93 13.26
N GLN A 75 5.02 -1.87 13.47
CA GLN A 75 5.00 -1.13 14.73
C GLN A 75 4.52 -1.97 15.92
N ARG A 76 3.60 -2.93 15.68
CA ARG A 76 3.05 -3.80 16.75
C ARG A 76 3.92 -5.00 17.06
N LEU A 77 4.57 -5.57 16.05
CA LEU A 77 5.42 -6.76 16.18
C LEU A 77 6.89 -6.43 16.48
N GLY A 78 7.28 -5.16 16.30
CA GLY A 78 8.65 -4.71 16.43
C GLY A 78 9.46 -4.90 15.14
N SER A 79 10.48 -4.04 14.95
CA SER A 79 11.26 -3.91 13.72
C SER A 79 12.19 -5.10 13.40
N GLY A 80 12.27 -6.10 14.30
CA GLY A 80 13.23 -7.21 14.22
C GLY A 80 12.72 -8.48 13.55
N GLY A 81 11.43 -8.56 13.20
CA GLY A 81 10.84 -9.75 12.59
C GLY A 81 11.26 -9.91 11.13
N LEU A 82 11.96 -11.01 10.80
CA LEU A 82 12.31 -11.37 9.42
C LEU A 82 11.07 -11.38 8.51
N GLU A 83 9.99 -12.00 8.98
CA GLU A 83 8.74 -12.11 8.22
C GLU A 83 8.12 -10.76 7.90
N VAL A 84 8.17 -9.80 8.84
CA VAL A 84 7.67 -8.44 8.61
C VAL A 84 8.49 -7.73 7.54
N ARG A 85 9.82 -7.86 7.61
CA ARG A 85 10.72 -7.30 6.59
C ARG A 85 10.48 -7.92 5.22
N ARG A 86 10.24 -9.24 5.16
CA ARG A 86 9.91 -9.95 3.93
C ARG A 86 8.60 -9.46 3.33
N VAL A 87 7.53 -9.45 4.12
CA VAL A 87 6.21 -8.96 3.67
C VAL A 87 6.27 -7.51 3.19
N ARG A 88 7.04 -6.65 3.86
CA ARG A 88 7.26 -5.27 3.41
C ARG A 88 7.95 -5.22 2.05
N THR A 89 9.02 -5.99 1.88
CA THR A 89 9.76 -6.09 0.62
C THR A 89 8.87 -6.62 -0.50
N ASP A 90 8.05 -7.65 -0.22
CA ASP A 90 7.10 -8.21 -1.18
C ASP A 90 6.03 -7.17 -1.57
N ALA A 91 5.53 -6.37 -0.62
CA ALA A 91 4.57 -5.29 -0.92
C ALA A 91 5.18 -4.18 -1.79
N ASP A 92 6.45 -3.83 -1.56
CA ASP A 92 7.19 -2.88 -2.38
C ASP A 92 7.39 -3.42 -3.81
N HIS A 93 7.78 -4.70 -3.94
CA HIS A 93 7.90 -5.37 -5.25
C HIS A 93 6.56 -5.47 -5.98
N LEU A 94 5.46 -5.73 -5.28
CA LEU A 94 4.12 -5.73 -5.86
C LEU A 94 3.74 -4.33 -6.36
N ARG A 95 4.11 -3.27 -5.63
CA ARG A 95 3.87 -1.89 -6.06
C ARG A 95 4.63 -1.56 -7.34
N GLU A 96 5.89 -1.98 -7.43
CA GLU A 96 6.72 -1.83 -8.63
C GLU A 96 6.15 -2.60 -9.82
N SER A 97 5.84 -3.89 -9.61
CA SER A 97 5.22 -4.74 -10.64
C SER A 97 3.89 -4.17 -11.13
N PHE A 98 3.09 -3.61 -10.23
CA PHE A 98 1.84 -2.97 -10.57
C PHE A 98 2.02 -1.64 -11.32
N ALA A 99 3.06 -0.87 -11.02
CA ALA A 99 3.41 0.33 -11.79
C ALA A 99 3.81 -0.02 -13.24
N LEU A 100 4.54 -1.12 -13.44
CA LEU A 100 4.84 -1.67 -14.76
C LEU A 100 3.56 -2.10 -15.49
N LEU A 101 2.66 -2.82 -14.81
CA LEU A 101 1.37 -3.25 -15.37
C LEU A 101 0.51 -2.05 -15.81
N ARG A 102 0.43 -1.01 -14.97
CA ARG A 102 -0.29 0.22 -15.32
C ARG A 102 0.31 0.92 -16.54
N THR A 103 1.63 0.95 -16.65
CA THR A 103 2.33 1.50 -17.81
C THR A 103 1.97 0.71 -19.06
N ALA A 104 2.03 -0.63 -19.00
CA ALA A 104 1.66 -1.50 -20.11
C ALA A 104 0.19 -1.33 -20.53
N ALA A 105 -0.73 -1.16 -19.57
CA ALA A 105 -2.15 -0.94 -19.84
C ALA A 105 -2.46 0.46 -20.40
N ALA A 106 -1.61 1.45 -20.15
CA ALA A 106 -1.78 2.82 -20.64
C ALA A 106 -1.28 3.02 -22.08
N VAL A 107 -0.54 2.06 -22.64
CA VAL A 107 -0.08 2.10 -24.04
C VAL A 107 -1.22 1.57 -24.93
N PRO A 108 -1.89 2.42 -25.73
CA PRO A 108 -2.92 1.95 -26.64
C PRO A 108 -2.30 1.06 -27.73
N ASP A 109 -2.89 -0.13 -27.87
CA ASP A 109 -2.80 -1.11 -28.96
C ASP A 109 -1.58 -1.03 -29.90
N ALA A 110 -0.49 -1.67 -29.47
CA ALA A 110 0.21 -2.77 -30.15
C ALA A 110 1.69 -2.77 -29.71
N PRO A 111 2.18 -3.79 -28.97
CA PRO A 111 3.59 -4.11 -29.10
C PRO A 111 3.75 -4.60 -30.54
N LYS A 112 4.27 -3.74 -31.42
CA LYS A 112 4.89 -4.17 -32.66
C LYS A 112 5.88 -5.24 -32.22
N ARG A 113 5.52 -6.51 -32.46
CA ARG A 113 6.31 -7.68 -32.03
C ARG A 113 7.75 -7.32 -32.39
N PRO A 114 8.67 -7.22 -31.41
CA PRO A 114 10.02 -6.77 -31.70
C PRO A 114 10.54 -7.64 -32.85
N ASP A 115 11.21 -7.00 -33.80
CA ASP A 115 11.69 -7.68 -34.99
C ASP A 115 12.43 -8.94 -34.56
N LEU A 116 11.95 -10.10 -35.03
CA LEU A 116 12.45 -11.37 -34.54
C LEU A 116 13.86 -11.52 -35.09
N VAL A 117 14.86 -11.34 -34.23
CA VAL A 117 16.24 -11.64 -34.57
C VAL A 117 16.36 -13.16 -34.68
N PRO A 118 16.66 -13.72 -35.87
CA PRO A 118 16.86 -15.15 -35.99
C PRO A 118 18.11 -15.53 -35.20
N ILE A 119 17.92 -16.36 -34.16
CA ILE A 119 19.03 -16.96 -33.42
C ILE A 119 19.51 -18.15 -34.27
N PRO A 120 20.77 -18.16 -34.71
CA PRO A 120 21.30 -19.32 -35.44
C PRO A 120 21.27 -20.56 -34.56
N ASP A 121 20.76 -21.68 -35.09
CA ASP A 121 20.85 -23.00 -34.45
C ASP A 121 22.30 -23.56 -34.45
N THR A 122 23.29 -22.73 -34.82
CA THR A 122 24.70 -23.10 -34.78
C THR A 122 25.11 -23.29 -33.32
N PRO A 123 25.54 -24.49 -32.90
CA PRO A 123 26.03 -24.69 -31.55
C PRO A 123 27.11 -23.66 -31.22
N TYR A 124 27.00 -23.03 -30.05
CA TYR A 124 28.05 -22.15 -29.57
C TYR A 124 29.37 -22.93 -29.49
N ASP A 125 30.47 -22.24 -29.75
CA ASP A 125 31.80 -22.83 -29.57
C ASP A 125 31.97 -23.24 -28.10
N GLY A 126 32.19 -24.54 -27.86
CA GLY A 126 32.40 -25.10 -26.52
C GLY A 126 33.64 -24.55 -25.83
N SER A 127 34.59 -23.98 -26.58
CA SER A 127 35.75 -23.28 -26.01
C SER A 127 35.35 -22.06 -25.16
N LEU A 128 34.18 -21.46 -25.41
CA LEU A 128 33.63 -20.32 -24.65
C LEU A 128 33.24 -20.68 -23.20
N TRP A 129 33.04 -21.97 -22.90
CA TRP A 129 32.56 -22.46 -21.60
C TRP A 129 33.55 -23.39 -20.90
N THR A 130 34.79 -23.51 -21.41
CA THR A 130 35.80 -24.44 -20.88
C THR A 130 36.30 -24.06 -19.48
N ASP A 131 36.23 -22.80 -19.09
CA ASP A 131 36.63 -22.29 -17.76
C ASP A 131 35.43 -22.07 -16.82
N SER A 132 34.21 -22.33 -17.28
CA SER A 132 32.99 -22.09 -16.48
C SER A 132 32.78 -23.13 -15.37
N ASP A 133 33.44 -24.29 -15.45
CA ASP A 133 33.39 -25.33 -14.43
C ASP A 133 34.33 -25.05 -13.23
N ASP A 134 35.29 -24.11 -13.36
CA ASP A 134 36.24 -23.78 -12.27
C ASP A 134 35.70 -22.74 -11.29
N GLU A 135 34.62 -22.01 -11.66
CA GLU A 135 33.88 -21.14 -10.74
C GLU A 135 32.80 -21.91 -9.95
N GLY A 136 33.18 -23.01 -9.29
CA GLY A 136 32.17 -23.99 -8.86
C GLY A 136 32.34 -24.71 -7.52
N LEU A 137 33.47 -24.63 -6.84
CA LEU A 137 33.62 -25.21 -5.50
C LEU A 137 34.25 -24.18 -4.59
N GLY A 138 33.44 -23.45 -3.83
CA GLY A 138 33.92 -22.68 -2.68
C GLY A 138 34.90 -23.57 -1.92
N ALA A 139 36.19 -23.18 -1.90
CA ALA A 139 37.28 -24.00 -1.42
C ALA A 139 36.88 -24.71 -0.13
N ARG A 140 36.86 -26.05 -0.15
CA ARG A 140 36.37 -26.90 0.96
C ARG A 140 37.06 -26.60 2.31
N ASP A 141 38.19 -25.89 2.28
CA ASP A 141 39.03 -25.61 3.43
C ASP A 141 39.07 -24.12 3.85
N ARG A 142 38.27 -23.23 3.25
CA ARG A 142 38.14 -21.85 3.77
C ARG A 142 37.06 -21.80 4.84
N ARG A 143 37.43 -22.09 6.08
CA ARG A 143 36.64 -21.67 7.25
C ARG A 143 36.60 -20.14 7.25
N ALA A 144 35.42 -19.56 7.09
CA ALA A 144 35.21 -18.13 7.31
C ALA A 144 35.68 -17.78 8.73
N PRO A 145 36.49 -16.72 8.91
CA PRO A 145 37.07 -16.35 10.20
C PRO A 145 36.01 -15.98 11.25
#